data_AF-A0A2V6V5C0-F1
#
_entry.id   AF-A0A2V6V5C0-F1
#
_cell.length_a   1.000
_cell.length_b   1.000
_cell.length_c   1.000
_cell.angle_alpha   90.00
_cell.angle_beta   90.00
_cell.angle_gamma   90.00
#
_symmetry.space_group_name_H-M   'P 1'
#
loop_
_entity.id
_entity.type
_entity.pdbx_description
1 polymer ?
#
loop_
_entity_poly.entity_id
_entity_poly.type
_entity_poly.pdbx_seq_one_letter_code
_entity_poly.pdbx_strand_id
1 'polypeptide(L)' 'MGSVLDLLSARAAAFCLECIVTRTGLRADTAIAQINALPHRVTEGRCGGCREVGPIFAHAAGSG' A
#
# COMPACT_ATOMS: atom_id res chain seq x y z
N MET A 1 13.42 7.62 4.98
CA MET A 1 12.71 6.33 5.06
C MET A 1 11.23 6.63 4.98
N GLY A 2 10.58 6.32 3.85
CA GLY A 2 9.16 6.59 3.65
C GLY A 2 8.30 5.56 4.36
N SER A 3 7.24 6.00 5.05
CA SER A 3 6.25 5.11 5.65
C SER A 3 5.31 4.54 4.59
N VAL A 4 4.59 3.47 4.93
CA VAL A 4 3.52 2.95 4.05
C VAL A 4 2.46 4.03 3.79
N LEU A 5 2.14 4.83 4.82
CA LEU A 5 1.20 5.94 4.69
C LEU A 5 1.68 6.96 3.66
N ASP A 6 2.95 7.36 3.69
CA ASP A 6 3.52 8.31 2.72
C ASP A 6 3.41 7.78 1.29
N LEU A 7 3.71 6.49 1.08
CA LEU A 7 3.57 5.82 -0.22
C LEU A 7 2.12 5.77 -0.71
N LEU A 8 1.17 5.44 0.17
CA LEU A 8 -0.25 5.29 -0.17
C LEU A 8 -1.01 6.64 -0.19
N SER A 9 -0.50 7.66 0.48
CA SER A 9 -1.08 9.01 0.52
C SER A 9 -0.60 9.88 -0.64
N ALA A 10 0.66 9.72 -1.07
CA ALA A 10 1.24 10.50 -2.18
C ALA A 10 0.63 10.19 -3.56
N ARG A 11 -0.12 9.10 -3.69
CA ARG A 11 -0.78 8.72 -4.94
C ARG A 11 -2.05 7.95 -4.62
N ALA A 12 -3.15 8.27 -5.29
CA ALA A 12 -4.35 7.43 -5.38
C ALA A 12 -4.09 6.08 -6.11
N ALA A 13 -2.84 5.58 -6.09
CA ALA A 13 -2.42 4.35 -6.70
C ALA A 13 -2.41 3.26 -5.62
N ALA A 14 -3.07 2.16 -5.93
CA ALA A 14 -3.02 0.97 -5.12
C ALA A 14 -1.76 0.16 -5.46
N PHE A 15 -1.08 -0.36 -4.44
CA PHE A 15 0.15 -1.15 -4.61
C PHE A 15 0.01 -2.54 -3.99
N CYS A 16 0.65 -3.55 -4.58
CA CYS A 16 0.80 -4.86 -3.94
C CYS A 16 1.82 -4.81 -2.80
N LEU A 17 1.77 -5.78 -1.89
CA LEU A 17 2.67 -5.86 -0.73
C LEU A 17 4.15 -5.81 -1.13
N GLU A 18 4.55 -6.54 -2.17
CA GLU A 18 5.93 -6.51 -2.67
C GLU A 18 6.37 -5.10 -3.08
N CYS A 19 5.56 -4.40 -3.88
CA CYS A 19 5.89 -3.03 -4.27
C CYS A 19 5.97 -2.07 -3.08
N ILE A 20 5.13 -2.27 -2.06
CA ILE A 20 5.18 -1.49 -0.83
C ILE A 20 6.50 -1.73 -0.10
N VAL A 21 6.88 -2.98 0.11
CA VAL A 21 8.15 -3.38 0.75
C VAL A 21 9.36 -2.84 -0.02
N THR A 22 9.40 -3.03 -1.34
CA THR A 22 10.51 -2.55 -2.19
C THR A 22 10.64 -1.03 -2.17
N ARG A 23 9.53 -0.28 -2.22
CA ARG A 23 9.57 1.19 -2.28
C ARG A 23 9.81 1.85 -0.93
N THR A 24 9.31 1.26 0.15
CA THR A 24 9.51 1.79 1.51
C THR A 24 10.84 1.32 2.12
N GLY A 25 11.39 0.21 1.64
CA GLY A 25 12.56 -0.45 2.23
C GLY A 25 12.26 -1.10 3.59
N LEU A 26 10.99 -1.19 3.98
CA LEU A 26 10.56 -1.84 5.23
C LEU A 26 10.64 -3.35 5.10
N ARG A 27 10.81 -4.06 6.23
CA ARG A 27 10.54 -5.50 6.24
C ARG A 27 9.05 -5.75 6.00
N ALA A 28 8.73 -6.89 5.40
CA ALA A 28 7.36 -7.30 5.12
C ALA A 28 6.48 -7.25 6.37
N ASP A 29 6.97 -7.74 7.50
CA ASP A 29 6.24 -7.74 8.78
C ASP A 29 5.91 -6.31 9.25
N THR A 30 6.88 -5.40 9.19
CA THR A 30 6.69 -3.98 9.53
C THR A 30 5.74 -3.28 8.56
N ALA A 31 5.83 -3.59 7.26
CA ALA A 31 4.92 -3.06 6.26
C ALA A 31 3.49 -3.54 6.52
N ILE A 32 3.29 -4.82 6.83
CA ILE A 32 1.97 -5.40 7.18
C ILE A 32 1.41 -4.75 8.45
N ALA A 33 2.24 -4.59 9.49
CA ALA A 33 1.82 -3.93 10.73
C ALA A 33 1.36 -2.48 10.46
N GLN A 34 2.10 -1.73 9.64
CA GLN A 34 1.70 -0.37 9.24
C GLN A 34 0.44 -0.36 8.37
N ILE A 35 0.31 -1.29 7.43
CA ILE A 35 -0.90 -1.47 6.62
C ILE A 35 -2.10 -1.70 7.55
N ASN A 36 -2.03 -2.69 8.44
CA ASN A 36 -3.11 -3.01 9.39
C ASN A 36 -3.46 -1.86 10.35
N ALA A 37 -2.51 -0.97 10.66
CA ALA A 37 -2.74 0.20 11.49
C ALA A 37 -3.45 1.36 10.76
N LEU A 38 -3.55 1.31 9.43
CA LEU A 38 -4.20 2.35 8.61
C LEU A 38 -5.64 1.94 8.24
N PRO A 39 -6.58 2.90 8.14
CA PRO A 39 -7.87 2.68 7.50
C PRO A 39 -7.67 2.57 5.98
N HIS A 40 -7.20 1.42 5.53
CA HIS A 40 -6.97 1.15 4.12
C HIS A 40 -8.05 0.21 3.57
N ARG A 41 -8.23 0.21 2.25
CA ARG A 41 -9.05 -0.80 1.57
C ARG A 41 -8.12 -1.76 0.84
N VAL A 42 -8.19 -3.04 1.20
CA VAL A 42 -7.66 -4.12 0.36
C VAL A 42 -8.69 -4.37 -0.72
N THR A 43 -8.27 -4.25 -1.98
CA THR A 43 -9.11 -4.54 -3.14
C THR A 43 -8.34 -5.43 -4.10
N GLU A 44 -9.04 -6.14 -4.96
CA GLU A 44 -8.41 -6.85 -6.07
C GLU A 44 -8.27 -5.90 -7.25
N GLY A 45 -7.09 -5.86 -7.86
CA GLY A 45 -6.86 -5.00 -9.01
C GLY A 45 -5.41 -4.97 -9.42
N ARG A 46 -5.04 -3.94 -10.18
CA ARG A 46 -3.72 -3.84 -10.79
C ARG A 46 -2.77 -2.99 -9.95
N CYS A 47 -1.62 -3.54 -9.60
CA CYS A 47 -0.60 -2.82 -8.86
C CYS A 47 -0.02 -1.66 -9.68
N GLY A 48 0.01 -0.45 -9.12
CA GLY A 48 0.60 0.73 -9.76
C GLY A 48 2.13 0.69 -9.89
N GLY A 49 2.80 -0.28 -9.26
CA GLY A 49 4.24 -0.50 -9.32
C GLY A 49 4.65 -1.51 -10.38
N CYS A 50 4.25 -2.77 -10.21
CA CYS A 50 4.65 -3.89 -11.07
C CYS A 50 3.63 -4.25 -12.16
N ARG A 51 2.43 -3.64 -12.17
CA ARG A 51 1.31 -3.94 -13.09
C ARG A 51 0.72 -5.36 -12.99
N GLU A 52 1.16 -6.15 -12.01
CA GLU A 52 0.54 -7.44 -11.67
C GLU A 52 -0.90 -7.24 -11.17
N VAL A 53 -1.74 -8.25 -11.42
CA VAL A 53 -3.13 -8.30 -10.94
C VAL A 53 -3.19 -9.13 -9.68
N GLY A 54 -3.84 -8.63 -8.63
CA GLY A 54 -3.99 -9.33 -7.36
C GLY A 54 -4.42 -8.40 -6.21
N PRO A 55 -4.16 -8.76 -4.95
CA PRO A 55 -4.48 -7.93 -3.80
C PRO A 55 -3.62 -6.67 -3.78
N ILE A 56 -4.29 -5.52 -3.79
CA ILE A 56 -3.69 -4.19 -3.77
C ILE A 56 -4.22 -3.40 -2.56
N PHE A 57 -3.31 -2.64 -1.94
CA PHE A 57 -3.60 -1.79 -0.80
C PHE A 57 -3.69 -0.34 -1.28
N ALA A 58 -4.80 0.32 -0.96
CA ALA A 58 -5.01 1.74 -1.22
C ALA A 58 -5.41 2.46 0.06
N HIS A 59 -4.93 3.69 0.24
CA HIS A 59 -5.39 4.53 1.35
C HIS A 59 -6.86 4.87 1.14
N ALA A 60 -7.73 4.51 2.09
CA ALA A 60 -9.09 4.99 2.07
C ALA A 60 -9.04 6.44 2.53
N ALA A 61 -9.15 7.40 1.60
CA ALA A 61 -9.53 8.74 1.99
C ALA A 61 -10.89 8.58 2.69
N GLY A 62 -10.92 8.80 4.00
CA GLY A 62 -12.15 8.67 4.79
C GLY A 62 -13.26 9.41 4.06
N SER A 63 -14.35 8.71 3.78
CA SER A 63 -15.57 9.32 3.28
C SER A 63 -16.02 10.35 4.32
N GLY A 64 -15.76 11.63 4.02
CA GLY A 64 -16.48 12.75 4.60
C GLY A 64 -17.87 12.84 3.99
#